data_AF-E5WUF3-F1
#
_entry.id   AF-E5WUF3-F1
#
_cell.length_a   1.000
_cell.length_b   1.000
_cell.length_c   1.000
_cell.angle_alpha   90.00
_cell.angle_beta   90.00
_cell.angle_gamma   90.00
#
_symmetry.space_group_name_H-M   'P 1'
#
loop_
_entity.id
_entity.type
_entity.pdbx_description
1 polymer ?
#
loop_
_entity_poly.entity_id
_entity_poly.type
_entity_poly.pdbx_seq_one_letter_code
_entity_poly.pdbx_strand_id
1 'polypeptide(L)'
;MKSKNQKILEMSRKQDVQPDELAEYIYSKINFTLPHNIWIGINNGYAEFYNSLSNYDSFYENDAFRYVLDYLSDEKLLFPVDRLRIIHEYIFDYLVQEKFIL
;
A
#
# COMPACT_ATOMS: atom_id res chain seq x y z
N MET A 1 19.01 14.57 9.75
CA MET A 1 18.40 13.84 8.60
C MET A 1 17.20 14.64 8.13
N LYS A 2 17.18 15.10 6.87
CA LYS A 2 15.98 15.73 6.31
C LYS A 2 14.88 14.68 6.32
N SER A 3 13.80 14.94 7.07
CA SER A 3 12.56 14.18 6.97
C SER A 3 12.18 14.16 5.49
N LYS A 4 12.34 13.02 4.82
CA LYS A 4 11.73 12.84 3.50
C LYS A 4 10.24 13.07 3.74
N ASN A 5 9.67 14.08 3.08
CA ASN A 5 8.27 14.46 3.16
C ASN A 5 7.40 13.20 3.33
N GLN A 6 6.75 13.06 4.48
CA GLN A 6 5.73 12.03 4.66
C GLN A 6 4.70 12.24 3.57
N LYS A 7 4.48 11.26 2.68
CA LYS A 7 3.32 11.34 1.78
C LYS A 7 2.09 11.12 2.65
N ILE A 8 1.20 12.09 2.62
CA ILE A 8 -0.12 12.01 3.23
C ILE A 8 -1.09 12.08 2.06
N LEU A 9 -1.95 11.06 1.92
CA LEU A 9 -3.05 11.14 0.97
C LEU A 9 -4.27 11.64 1.74
N GLU A 10 -4.64 12.89 1.47
CA GLU A 10 -5.91 13.43 1.97
C GLU A 10 -7.05 12.79 1.19
N MET A 11 -7.96 12.15 1.92
CA MET A 11 -9.09 11.47 1.34
C MET A 11 -10.33 12.33 1.48
N SER A 12 -10.79 12.93 0.38
CA SER A 12 -12.09 13.64 0.36
C SER A 12 -13.28 12.68 0.49
N ARG A 13 -13.12 11.42 0.07
CA ARG A 13 -14.05 10.30 0.27
C ARG A 13 -13.33 8.97 0.03
N LYS A 14 -13.77 7.88 0.68
CA LYS A 14 -13.32 6.52 0.32
C LYS A 14 -13.67 6.22 -1.14
N GLN A 15 -12.65 5.87 -1.91
CA GLN A 15 -12.76 5.34 -3.27
C GLN A 15 -12.54 3.82 -3.25
N ASP A 16 -13.20 3.12 -4.16
CA ASP A 16 -12.96 1.69 -4.39
C ASP A 16 -11.74 1.54 -5.29
N VAL A 17 -10.67 0.95 -4.75
CA VAL A 17 -9.47 0.60 -5.54
C VAL A 17 -9.70 -0.77 -6.14
N GLN A 18 -9.64 -0.88 -7.47
CA GLN A 18 -9.80 -2.16 -8.17
C GLN A 18 -8.54 -3.03 -7.96
N PRO A 19 -8.62 -4.19 -7.29
CA PRO A 19 -7.45 -4.99 -6.93
C PRO A 19 -6.65 -5.48 -8.15
N ASP A 20 -7.33 -5.78 -9.26
CA ASP A 20 -6.72 -6.30 -10.47
C ASP A 20 -5.88 -5.24 -11.19
N GLU A 21 -6.36 -4.00 -11.29
CA GLU A 21 -5.62 -2.89 -11.91
C GLU A 21 -4.39 -2.53 -11.09
N LEU A 22 -4.52 -2.51 -9.76
CA LEU A 22 -3.40 -2.28 -8.87
C LEU A 22 -2.35 -3.39 -9.01
N ALA A 23 -2.79 -4.65 -9.09
CA ALA A 23 -1.88 -5.78 -9.31
C ALA A 23 -1.09 -5.61 -10.62
N GLU A 24 -1.79 -5.37 -11.74
CA GLU A 24 -1.17 -5.16 -13.05
C GLU A 24 -0.15 -4.01 -13.01
N TYR A 25 -0.50 -2.90 -12.37
CA TYR A 25 0.42 -1.77 -12.18
C TYR A 25 1.69 -2.19 -11.45
N ILE A 26 1.57 -2.89 -10.31
CA ILE A 26 2.73 -3.31 -9.50
C ILE A 26 3.60 -4.30 -10.27
N TYR A 27 3.02 -5.32 -10.90
CA TYR A 27 3.76 -6.31 -11.68
C TYR A 27 4.48 -5.68 -12.87
N SER A 28 3.96 -4.59 -13.44
CA SER A 28 4.62 -3.86 -14.53
C SER A 28 5.86 -3.05 -14.08
N LYS A 29 5.99 -2.73 -12.79
CA LYS A 29 7.04 -1.85 -12.25
C LYS A 29 8.18 -2.57 -11.56
N ILE A 30 7.88 -3.68 -10.87
CA ILE A 30 8.90 -4.42 -10.13
C ILE A 30 9.83 -5.19 -11.08
N ASN A 31 11.10 -5.33 -10.69
CA ASN A 31 12.10 -6.10 -11.41
C ASN A 31 12.46 -7.42 -10.70
N PHE A 32 11.58 -7.89 -9.82
CA PHE A 32 11.76 -9.09 -9.02
C PHE A 32 10.47 -9.92 -9.03
N THR A 33 10.60 -11.22 -8.74
CA THR A 33 9.44 -12.10 -8.58
C THR A 33 8.67 -11.76 -7.31
N LEU A 34 7.38 -11.47 -7.47
CA LEU A 34 6.42 -11.35 -6.39
C LEU A 34 5.50 -12.59 -6.40
N PRO A 35 5.62 -13.49 -5.41
CA PRO A 35 4.73 -14.66 -5.33
C PRO A 35 3.27 -14.23 -5.12
N HIS A 36 2.34 -14.97 -5.74
CA HIS A 36 0.91 -14.62 -5.71
C HIS A 36 0.33 -14.58 -4.28
N ASN A 37 0.71 -15.51 -3.40
CA ASN A 37 0.28 -15.52 -2.01
C ASN A 37 0.79 -14.30 -1.23
N ILE A 38 2.00 -13.82 -1.54
CA ILE A 38 2.55 -12.60 -0.94
C ILE A 38 1.78 -11.37 -1.44
N TRP A 39 1.48 -11.31 -2.74
CA TRP A 39 0.65 -10.24 -3.29
C TRP A 39 -0.72 -10.17 -2.62
N ILE A 40 -1.40 -11.31 -2.46
CA ILE A 40 -2.69 -11.38 -1.75
C ILE A 40 -2.55 -10.83 -0.32
N GLY A 41 -1.52 -11.25 0.42
CA GLY A 41 -1.28 -10.76 1.78
C GLY A 41 -1.04 -9.25 1.83
N ILE A 42 -0.23 -8.71 0.91
CA ILE A 42 0.01 -7.27 0.79
C ILE A 42 -1.30 -6.52 0.52
N ASN A 43 -2.05 -6.95 -0.49
CA ASN A 43 -3.31 -6.32 -0.89
C ASN A 43 -4.34 -6.35 0.25
N ASN A 44 -4.49 -7.49 0.93
CA ASN A 44 -5.39 -7.62 2.07
C ASN A 44 -4.99 -6.73 3.23
N GLY A 45 -3.69 -6.65 3.57
CA GLY A 45 -3.20 -5.76 4.62
C GLY A 45 -3.51 -4.29 4.33
N TYR A 46 -3.33 -3.84 3.08
CA TYR A 46 -3.71 -2.48 2.69
C TYR A 46 -5.22 -2.25 2.71
N ALA A 47 -6.01 -3.21 2.21
CA ALA A 47 -7.46 -3.12 2.23
C ALA A 47 -8.01 -3.05 3.66
N GLU A 48 -7.45 -3.85 4.57
CA GLU A 48 -7.83 -3.85 5.99
C GLU A 48 -7.47 -2.52 6.66
N PHE A 49 -6.23 -2.05 6.47
CA PHE A 49 -5.81 -0.74 6.97
C PHE A 49 -6.73 0.37 6.45
N TYR A 50 -6.97 0.42 5.13
CA TYR A 50 -7.85 1.40 4.50
C TYR A 50 -9.30 1.34 5.02
N ASN A 51 -9.82 0.13 5.27
CA ASN A 51 -11.14 -0.07 5.82
C ASN A 51 -11.24 0.35 7.29
N SER A 52 -10.14 0.27 8.04
CA SER A 52 -10.06 0.71 9.44
C SER A 52 -10.12 2.24 9.60
N LEU A 53 -9.73 3.01 8.58
CA LEU A 53 -9.75 4.47 8.60
C LEU A 53 -11.20 5.01 8.58
N SER A 54 -11.45 6.12 9.27
CA SER A 54 -12.72 6.83 9.15
C SER A 54 -12.85 7.54 7.80
N ASN A 55 -14.06 7.96 7.43
CA ASN A 55 -14.32 8.60 6.13
C ASN A 55 -13.60 9.94 5.91
N TYR A 56 -13.03 10.53 6.97
CA TYR A 56 -12.31 11.81 6.96
C TYR A 56 -10.85 11.67 7.42
N ASP A 57 -10.36 10.44 7.62
CA ASP A 57 -8.97 10.21 8.00
C ASP A 57 -8.04 10.33 6.80
N SER A 58 -6.82 10.80 7.09
CA SER A 58 -5.74 10.80 6.12
C SER A 58 -5.08 9.43 6.03
N PHE A 59 -4.68 9.03 4.82
CA PHE A 59 -3.91 7.82 4.61
C PHE A 59 -2.42 8.13 4.78
N TYR A 60 -1.87 7.82 5.96
CA TYR A 60 -0.48 8.07 6.29
C TYR A 60 0.44 6.95 5.78
N GLU A 61 1.41 7.31 4.94
CA GLU A 61 2.36 6.38 4.30
C GLU A 61 3.05 5.43 5.29
N ASN A 62 3.65 5.98 6.34
CA ASN A 62 4.39 5.15 7.29
C ASN A 62 3.50 4.24 8.14
N ASP A 63 2.26 4.65 8.41
CA ASP A 63 1.33 3.85 9.22
C ASP A 63 0.78 2.70 8.38
N ALA A 64 0.43 2.95 7.12
CA ALA A 64 0.06 1.91 6.17
C ALA A 64 1.18 0.88 6.00
N PHE A 65 2.43 1.33 5.85
CA PHE A 65 3.57 0.43 5.71
C PHE A 65 3.77 -0.45 6.95
N ARG A 66 3.70 0.15 8.15
CA ARG A 66 3.83 -0.58 9.42
C ARG A 66 2.73 -1.61 9.58
N TYR A 67 1.48 -1.20 9.31
CA TYR A 67 0.33 -2.09 9.36
C TYR A 67 0.51 -3.32 8.47
N VAL A 68 0.91 -3.11 7.20
CA VAL A 68 1.11 -4.21 6.26
C VAL A 68 2.27 -5.11 6.67
N LEU A 69 3.34 -4.54 7.23
CA LEU A 69 4.46 -5.33 7.74
C LEU A 69 4.01 -6.24 8.90
N ASP A 70 3.24 -5.70 9.84
CA ASP A 70 2.70 -6.45 10.98
C ASP A 70 1.70 -7.52 10.51
N TYR A 71 0.80 -7.16 9.60
CA TYR A 71 -0.17 -8.09 8.99
C TYR A 71 0.51 -9.30 8.34
N LEU A 72 1.53 -9.08 7.51
CA LEU A 72 2.27 -10.17 6.87
C LEU A 72 2.99 -11.05 7.89
N SER A 73 3.49 -10.46 8.98
CA SER A 73 4.13 -11.20 10.07
C SER A 73 3.12 -12.10 10.78
N ASP A 74 1.94 -11.59 11.11
CA ASP A 74 0.86 -12.34 11.77
C ASP A 74 0.35 -13.49 10.89
N GLU A 75 0.23 -13.25 9.58
CA GLU A 75 -0.11 -14.26 8.57
C GLU A 75 1.06 -15.21 8.22
N LYS A 76 2.23 -15.03 8.85
CA LYS A 76 3.45 -15.83 8.62
C LYS A 76 3.94 -15.80 7.16
N LEU A 77 3.65 -14.72 6.44
CA LEU A 77 4.06 -14.47 5.06
C LEU A 77 5.41 -13.75 5.05
N LEU A 78 6.50 -14.53 5.03
CA LEU A 78 7.85 -13.99 5.00
C LEU A 78 8.17 -13.35 3.65
N PHE A 79 8.43 -12.04 3.65
CA PHE A 79 8.86 -11.30 2.47
C PHE A 79 9.95 -10.27 2.81
N PRO A 80 10.94 -10.02 1.94
CA PRO A 80 11.99 -9.05 2.23
C PRO A 80 11.45 -7.63 2.41
N VAL A 81 11.78 -7.01 3.54
CA VAL A 81 11.31 -5.65 3.91
C VAL A 81 11.68 -4.61 2.85
N ASP A 82 12.88 -4.69 2.29
CA ASP A 82 13.33 -3.75 1.25
C ASP A 82 12.48 -3.85 -0.02
N ARG A 83 12.05 -5.06 -0.39
CA ARG A 83 11.14 -5.26 -1.54
C ARG A 83 9.72 -4.82 -1.22
N LEU A 84 9.27 -5.05 0.02
CA LEU A 84 7.98 -4.53 0.49
C LEU A 84 7.95 -3.01 0.42
N ARG A 85 9.05 -2.33 0.79
CA ARG A 85 9.17 -0.87 0.69
C ARG A 85 9.00 -0.38 -0.75
N ILE A 86 9.61 -1.07 -1.72
CA ILE A 86 9.46 -0.73 -3.15
C ILE A 86 8.00 -0.89 -3.60
N ILE A 87 7.35 -2.00 -3.24
CA ILE A 87 5.93 -2.22 -3.57
C ILE A 87 5.06 -1.12 -2.95
N HIS A 88 5.32 -0.80 -1.68
CA HIS A 88 4.62 0.26 -0.96
C HIS A 88 4.74 1.62 -1.65
N GLU A 89 5.94 2.01 -2.08
CA GLU A 89 6.16 3.26 -2.82
C GLU A 89 5.32 3.30 -4.12
N TYR A 90 5.27 2.18 -4.87
CA TYR A 90 4.46 2.10 -6.09
C TYR A 90 2.96 2.11 -5.83
N ILE A 91 2.48 1.49 -4.75
CA ILE A 91 1.07 1.58 -4.36
C ILE A 91 0.70 3.04 -4.09
N PHE A 92 1.52 3.77 -3.33
CA PHE A 92 1.27 5.19 -3.08
C PHE A 92 1.31 6.03 -4.36
N ASP A 93 2.27 5.77 -5.24
CA ASP A 93 2.35 6.47 -6.52
C ASP A 93 1.12 6.21 -7.40
N TYR A 94 0.57 5.00 -7.40
CA TYR A 94 -0.68 4.66 -8.08
C TYR A 94 -1.87 5.41 -7.48
N LEU A 95 -2.02 5.39 -6.15
CA LEU A 95 -3.12 6.08 -5.46
C LEU A 95 -3.07 7.60 -5.73
N VAL A 96 -1.88 8.21 -5.76
CA VAL A 96 -1.74 9.63 -6.15
C VAL A 96 -2.17 9.88 -7.60
N GLN A 97 -1.84 8.96 -8.53
CA GLN A 97 -2.18 9.08 -9.95
C GLN A 97 -3.68 8.96 -10.23
N GLU A 98 -4.37 8.03 -9.55
CA GLU A 98 -5.82 7.79 -9.68
C GLU A 98 -6.69 8.89 -9.04
N LYS A 99 -6.09 10.01 -8.62
CA LYS A 99 -6.75 11.17 -8.01
C LYS A 99 -7.52 10.83 -6.72
N PHE A 100 -6.78 10.49 -5.67
CA PHE A 100 -7.08 11.11 -4.38
C PHE A 100 -6.88 12.63 -4.56
N ILE A 101 -7.99 13.36 -4.72
CA ILE A 101 -7.98 14.82 -4.86
C ILE A 101 -7.51 15.40 -3.52
N LEU A 102 -6.31 16.00 -3.52
CA LEU A 102 -5.80 16.94 -2.51
C LEU A 102 -6.70 18.17 -2.38
#